data_AF-A0A482XLH1-F1
#
_entry.id   AF-A0A482XLH1-F1
#
_cell.length_a   1.000
_cell.length_b   1.000
_cell.length_c   1.000
_cell.angle_alpha   90.00
_cell.angle_beta   90.00
_cell.angle_gamma   90.00
#
_symmetry.space_group_name_H-M   'P 1'
#
loop_
_entity.id
_entity.type
_entity.pdbx_description
1 polymer ?
#
loop_
_entity_poly.entity_id
_entity_poly.type
_entity_poly.pdbx_seq_one_letter_code
_entity_poly.pdbx_strand_id
1 'polypeptide(L)'
;MLLQEFSHLQMYPTEMKVEPSSPTGRIPFSRSSSAGSLHTHHNTGGNMSSSSGHEDDDSDNKGTALSYKERRREAHTQAEQKRRDAIKKGYDSLQDLVPTCQQTDASGYKLSKATVLQKSIDYIQFLLQQKKKQEEERNSLRKEVVALRIMQSNYEQMVKAQQTQRGHTEARVSDEVKFQVFQNIVDQLFISFSSISVTNFAELSACVFSWLEEHCKPQTLHEMVMNVLQRLNFSRLPPPSSSSATH
;
A
#
# COMPACT_ATOMS: atom_id res chain seq x y z
N MET A 1 23.13 -22.82 19.60
CA MET A 1 22.21 -23.52 18.66
C MET A 1 20.95 -22.72 18.33
N LEU A 2 20.34 -21.95 19.24
CA LEU A 2 19.10 -21.18 18.94
C LEU A 2 19.25 -19.96 17.99
N LEU A 3 20.46 -19.61 17.55
CA LEU A 3 20.71 -18.52 16.59
C LEU A 3 20.97 -19.01 15.15
N GLN A 4 20.97 -20.32 14.91
CA GLN A 4 21.15 -20.90 13.56
C GLN A 4 19.81 -21.11 12.83
N GLU A 5 18.73 -21.36 13.58
CA GLU A 5 17.39 -21.69 13.06
C GLU A 5 16.67 -20.50 12.38
N PHE A 6 16.97 -19.26 12.78
CA PHE A 6 16.30 -18.08 12.23
C PHE A 6 16.74 -17.71 10.80
N SER A 7 17.81 -18.31 10.28
CA SER A 7 18.30 -18.06 8.92
C SER A 7 17.55 -18.83 7.83
N HIS A 8 16.69 -19.80 8.19
CA HIS A 8 16.05 -20.70 7.21
C HIS A 8 14.61 -20.32 6.82
N LEU A 9 13.97 -19.36 7.49
CA LEU A 9 12.66 -18.83 7.09
C LEU A 9 12.81 -17.57 6.23
N GLN A 10 13.18 -17.77 4.97
CA GLN A 10 12.94 -16.78 3.92
C GLN A 10 12.12 -17.42 2.79
N MET A 11 11.24 -16.60 2.19
CA MET A 11 10.53 -16.86 0.93
C MET A 11 9.41 -17.92 0.93
N TYR A 12 8.22 -17.51 1.37
CA TYR A 12 7.03 -17.54 0.51
C TYR A 12 6.08 -16.38 0.89
N PRO A 13 5.85 -15.40 0.01
CA PRO A 13 4.71 -14.50 0.16
C PRO A 13 3.45 -15.25 -0.29
N THR A 14 2.51 -15.48 0.62
CA THR A 14 1.15 -15.89 0.25
C THR A 14 0.53 -14.78 -0.59
N GLU A 15 0.31 -15.03 -1.88
CA GLU A 15 -0.49 -14.15 -2.72
C GLU A 15 -1.93 -14.12 -2.20
N MET A 16 -2.27 -13.10 -1.42
CA MET A 16 -3.65 -12.65 -1.31
C MET A 16 -3.86 -11.48 -2.25
N LYS A 17 -4.53 -11.78 -3.35
CA LYS A 17 -4.95 -10.85 -4.40
C LYS A 17 -5.83 -9.74 -3.79
N VAL A 18 -5.25 -8.55 -3.61
CA VAL A 18 -6.00 -7.31 -3.39
C VAL A 18 -5.82 -6.45 -4.63
N GLU A 19 -6.91 -6.31 -5.39
CA GLU A 19 -6.94 -5.65 -6.68
C GLU A 19 -7.57 -4.25 -6.54
N PRO A 20 -6.80 -3.16 -6.70
CA PRO A 20 -7.35 -1.83 -6.95
C PRO A 20 -7.23 -1.49 -8.44
N SER A 21 -8.37 -1.46 -9.12
CA SER A 21 -8.47 -1.12 -10.55
C SER A 21 -8.20 0.38 -10.79
N SER A 22 -7.20 0.71 -11.62
CA SER A 22 -7.17 1.96 -12.40
C SER A 22 -6.16 1.89 -13.56
N PRO A 23 -6.38 2.64 -14.65
CA PRO A 23 -5.97 2.19 -15.97
C PRO A 23 -4.56 2.64 -16.37
N THR A 24 -3.74 1.69 -16.84
CA THR A 24 -2.53 2.01 -17.59
C THR A 24 -2.79 1.82 -19.09
N GLY A 25 -3.23 2.88 -19.76
CA GLY A 25 -3.46 2.90 -21.21
C GLY A 25 -2.17 2.77 -22.02
N ARG A 26 -1.63 1.55 -22.14
CA ARG A 26 -0.60 1.24 -23.14
C ARG A 26 -1.29 0.88 -24.45
N ILE A 27 -1.07 1.69 -25.50
CA ILE A 27 -1.54 1.40 -26.85
C ILE A 27 -0.76 0.17 -27.38
N PRO A 28 -1.43 -0.94 -27.72
CA PRO A 28 -0.81 -2.04 -28.45
C PRO A 28 -0.88 -1.74 -29.95
N PHE A 29 0.25 -1.74 -30.64
CA PHE A 29 0.26 -1.75 -32.10
C PHE A 29 -0.18 -3.13 -32.61
N SER A 30 -1.45 -3.24 -32.99
CA SER A 30 -2.01 -4.44 -33.60
C SER A 30 -1.26 -4.81 -34.88
N ARG A 31 -0.59 -5.97 -34.89
CA ARG A 31 -0.16 -6.64 -36.12
C ARG A 31 -1.26 -7.63 -36.51
N SER A 32 -2.06 -7.28 -37.50
CA SER A 32 -3.09 -8.18 -38.02
C SER A 32 -2.44 -9.36 -38.75
N SER A 33 -2.72 -10.57 -38.28
CA SER A 33 -2.44 -11.80 -39.01
C SER A 33 -3.65 -12.17 -39.85
N SER A 34 -3.46 -12.33 -41.16
CA SER A 34 -4.32 -13.14 -42.01
C SER A 34 -3.44 -14.03 -42.89
N ALA A 35 -3.86 -15.28 -43.07
CA ALA A 35 -3.04 -16.32 -43.67
C ALA A 35 -3.30 -16.49 -45.18
N GLY A 36 -2.28 -16.95 -45.91
CA GLY A 36 -2.41 -17.64 -47.19
C GLY A 36 -2.33 -16.77 -48.45
N SER A 37 -1.18 -16.78 -49.15
CA SER A 37 -0.98 -17.67 -50.32
C SER A 37 0.37 -17.45 -51.03
N LEU A 38 1.30 -18.39 -50.81
CA LEU A 38 2.26 -19.01 -51.74
C LEU A 38 2.87 -18.20 -52.93
N HIS A 39 4.15 -17.84 -52.80
CA HIS A 39 5.33 -18.23 -53.64
C HIS A 39 6.52 -17.29 -53.26
N THR A 40 7.64 -17.65 -52.60
CA THR A 40 8.73 -18.61 -52.94
C THR A 40 9.12 -18.61 -54.42
N HIS A 41 10.36 -18.43 -54.90
CA HIS A 41 11.72 -18.24 -54.35
C HIS A 41 12.47 -17.25 -55.30
N HIS A 42 13.67 -16.68 -55.07
CA HIS A 42 14.70 -16.74 -54.02
C HIS A 42 15.50 -15.41 -54.00
N ASN A 43 16.53 -15.28 -53.14
CA ASN A 43 17.60 -14.28 -53.30
C ASN A 43 18.95 -14.90 -52.89
N THR A 44 19.97 -14.83 -53.74
CA THR A 44 21.33 -15.31 -53.45
C THR A 44 22.34 -14.25 -53.90
N GLY A 45 23.37 -14.00 -53.10
CA GLY A 45 24.34 -12.93 -53.35
C GLY A 45 25.16 -13.14 -54.63
N GLY A 46 25.49 -12.04 -55.30
CA GLY A 46 26.29 -12.03 -56.53
C GLY A 46 26.95 -10.67 -56.72
N ASN A 47 28.13 -10.50 -56.13
CA ASN A 47 28.95 -9.31 -56.32
C ASN A 47 29.68 -9.43 -57.65
N MET A 48 29.25 -8.70 -58.69
CA MET A 48 29.93 -8.73 -60.00
C MET A 48 29.92 -7.36 -60.67
N SER A 49 31.05 -6.67 -60.52
CA SER A 49 31.48 -5.63 -61.44
C SER A 49 31.88 -6.28 -62.76
N SER A 50 31.23 -5.95 -63.86
CA SER A 50 31.77 -6.17 -65.19
C SER A 50 31.44 -4.98 -66.09
N SER A 51 32.50 -4.37 -66.62
CA SER A 51 32.39 -3.39 -67.69
C SER A 51 32.14 -4.11 -69.01
N SER A 52 31.10 -3.71 -69.73
CA SER A 52 30.99 -3.96 -71.17
C SER A 52 30.40 -2.70 -71.79
N GLY A 53 31.27 -1.91 -72.43
CA GLY A 53 30.81 -0.84 -73.29
C GLY A 53 30.22 -1.43 -74.57
N HIS A 54 29.12 -0.86 -75.03
CA HIS A 54 28.78 -0.87 -76.44
C HIS A 54 28.41 0.56 -76.79
N GLU A 55 29.16 1.16 -77.70
CA GLU A 55 28.85 2.46 -78.27
C GLU A 55 27.84 2.26 -79.42
N ASP A 56 27.31 3.39 -79.91
CA ASP A 56 26.53 3.55 -81.15
C ASP A 56 25.05 3.12 -81.17
N ASP A 57 24.18 4.01 -80.65
CA ASP A 57 22.99 4.44 -81.41
C ASP A 57 22.70 5.92 -81.10
N ASP A 58 23.01 6.80 -82.05
CA ASP A 58 22.93 8.26 -81.89
C ASP A 58 21.58 8.77 -82.44
N SER A 59 20.53 8.66 -81.62
CA SER A 59 19.17 9.10 -81.98
C SER A 59 18.46 9.80 -80.82
N ASP A 60 18.59 11.14 -80.77
CA ASP A 60 17.75 12.17 -80.14
C ASP A 60 17.15 11.96 -78.72
N ASN A 61 17.60 10.96 -77.96
CA ASN A 61 16.99 10.58 -76.68
C ASN A 61 17.32 11.53 -75.50
N LYS A 62 17.95 12.68 -75.76
CA LYS A 62 18.27 13.71 -74.74
C LYS A 62 17.03 14.17 -73.97
N GLY A 63 15.87 14.29 -74.64
CA GLY A 63 14.63 14.74 -74.01
C GLY A 63 14.13 13.81 -72.89
N THR A 64 14.15 12.49 -73.10
CA THR A 64 13.65 11.53 -72.10
C THR A 64 14.64 11.34 -70.95
N ALA A 65 15.95 11.34 -71.24
CA ALA A 65 17.00 11.23 -70.23
C ALA A 65 17.04 12.46 -69.30
N LEU A 66 16.74 13.65 -69.83
CA LEU A 66 16.54 14.86 -69.03
C LEU A 66 15.26 14.75 -68.19
N SER A 67 14.13 14.33 -68.76
CA SER A 67 12.88 14.11 -68.02
C SER A 67 13.01 13.09 -66.87
N TYR A 68 13.78 12.01 -67.07
CA TYR A 68 14.08 11.03 -66.01
C TYR A 68 14.95 11.61 -64.88
N LYS A 69 15.97 12.43 -65.23
CA LYS A 69 16.78 13.16 -64.25
C LYS A 69 15.95 14.18 -63.46
N GLU A 70 15.02 14.86 -64.12
CA GLU A 70 14.08 15.80 -63.50
C GLU A 70 13.15 15.09 -62.51
N ARG A 71 12.46 14.02 -62.95
CA ARG A 71 11.61 13.17 -62.11
C ARG A 71 12.34 12.64 -60.87
N ARG A 72 13.62 12.26 -61.01
CA ARG A 72 14.46 11.81 -59.90
C ARG A 72 14.80 12.95 -58.93
N ARG A 73 15.02 14.16 -59.43
CA ARG A 73 15.22 15.37 -58.61
C ARG A 73 13.95 15.74 -57.85
N GLU A 74 12.79 15.73 -58.51
CA GLU A 74 11.49 15.98 -57.88
C GLU A 74 11.20 14.99 -56.76
N ALA A 75 11.36 13.68 -57.01
CA ALA A 75 11.15 12.64 -56.00
C ALA A 75 12.09 12.80 -54.79
N HIS A 76 13.35 13.17 -55.02
CA HIS A 76 14.31 13.47 -53.95
C HIS A 76 13.88 14.69 -53.12
N THR A 77 13.45 15.78 -53.77
CA THR A 77 12.94 16.98 -53.10
C THR A 77 11.68 16.67 -52.28
N GLN A 78 10.74 15.90 -52.81
CA GLN A 78 9.53 15.48 -52.08
C GLN A 78 9.86 14.61 -50.85
N ALA A 79 10.83 13.69 -50.98
CA ALA A 79 11.28 12.85 -49.87
C ALA A 79 11.93 13.68 -48.74
N GLU A 80 12.79 14.64 -49.08
CA GLU A 80 13.43 15.53 -48.10
C GLU A 80 12.42 16.52 -47.48
N GLN A 81 11.45 17.01 -48.24
CA GLN A 81 10.36 17.83 -47.69
C GLN A 81 9.53 17.03 -46.66
N LYS A 82 9.11 15.82 -47.00
CA LYS A 82 8.40 14.92 -46.08
C LYS A 82 9.22 14.62 -44.82
N ARG A 83 10.54 14.46 -44.94
CA ARG A 83 11.45 14.31 -43.79
C ARG A 83 11.50 15.58 -42.93
N ARG A 84 11.56 16.77 -43.53
CA ARG A 84 11.54 18.06 -42.81
C ARG A 84 10.23 18.29 -42.07
N ASP A 85 9.10 17.96 -42.69
CA ASP A 85 7.79 18.10 -42.07
C ASP A 85 7.60 17.13 -40.89
N ALA A 86 8.10 15.89 -41.01
CA ALA A 86 8.15 14.95 -39.89
C ALA A 86 9.02 15.46 -38.72
N ILE A 87 10.20 16.03 -39.02
CA ILE A 87 11.06 16.65 -37.99
C ILE A 87 10.36 17.85 -37.35
N LYS A 88 9.72 18.72 -38.13
CA LYS A 88 8.97 19.87 -37.62
C LYS A 88 7.87 19.42 -36.66
N LYS A 89 7.03 18.46 -37.06
CA LYS A 89 6.00 17.88 -36.19
C LYS A 89 6.59 17.31 -34.89
N GLY A 90 7.77 16.69 -34.96
CA GLY A 90 8.50 16.22 -33.78
C GLY A 90 8.90 17.35 -32.82
N TYR A 91 9.33 18.50 -33.34
CA TYR A 91 9.61 19.70 -32.53
C TYR A 91 8.34 20.32 -31.93
N ASP A 92 7.23 20.33 -32.67
CA ASP A 92 5.95 20.85 -32.19
C ASP A 92 5.48 20.00 -30.99
N SER A 93 5.41 18.67 -31.15
CA SER A 93 5.06 17.74 -30.05
C SER A 93 6.07 17.74 -28.87
N LEU A 94 7.34 18.06 -29.11
CA LEU A 94 8.33 18.19 -28.05
C LEU A 94 8.12 19.45 -27.20
N GLN A 95 7.65 20.55 -27.80
CA GLN A 95 7.27 21.75 -27.06
C GLN A 95 6.02 21.50 -26.21
N ASP A 96 5.04 20.74 -26.71
CA ASP A 96 3.84 20.34 -25.96
C ASP A 96 4.15 19.47 -24.72
N LEU A 97 5.19 18.63 -24.79
CA LEU A 97 5.57 17.72 -23.70
C LEU A 97 6.48 18.35 -22.64
N VAL A 98 7.07 19.51 -22.91
CA VAL A 98 8.07 20.17 -22.05
C VAL A 98 7.47 21.44 -21.46
N PRO A 99 7.05 21.46 -20.18
CA PRO A 99 6.30 22.59 -19.60
C PRO A 99 7.05 23.93 -19.64
N THR A 100 8.38 23.88 -19.61
CA THR A 100 9.23 25.07 -19.71
C THR A 100 9.29 25.64 -21.13
N CYS A 101 8.90 24.90 -22.16
CA CYS A 101 8.70 25.42 -23.51
C CYS A 101 7.38 26.21 -23.58
N GLN A 102 6.27 25.57 -23.19
CA GLN A 102 4.90 26.14 -23.25
C GLN A 102 4.76 27.51 -22.57
N GLN A 103 5.41 27.72 -21.43
CA GLN A 103 5.37 29.01 -20.70
C GLN A 103 5.89 30.20 -21.53
N THR A 104 6.74 29.94 -22.53
CA THR A 104 7.32 30.99 -23.39
C THR A 104 6.39 31.39 -24.54
N ASP A 105 5.48 30.53 -24.97
CA ASP A 105 4.62 30.78 -26.13
C ASP A 105 3.55 31.86 -25.86
N ALA A 106 3.25 32.11 -24.58
CA ALA A 106 2.43 33.24 -24.14
C ALA A 106 3.00 34.63 -24.52
N SER A 107 4.30 34.71 -24.85
CA SER A 107 4.96 35.94 -25.32
C SER A 107 4.88 36.15 -26.84
N GLY A 108 4.34 35.19 -27.59
CA GLY A 108 4.30 35.21 -29.06
C GLY A 108 5.66 34.97 -29.75
N TYR A 109 6.76 34.86 -29.00
CA TYR A 109 8.10 34.60 -29.53
C TYR A 109 8.38 33.10 -29.66
N LYS A 110 8.60 32.62 -30.89
CA LYS A 110 8.90 31.20 -31.16
C LYS A 110 10.30 30.83 -30.65
N LEU A 111 10.36 29.83 -29.78
CA LEU A 111 11.61 29.28 -29.25
C LEU A 111 12.55 28.79 -30.36
N SER A 112 13.85 28.99 -30.18
CA SER A 112 14.85 28.43 -31.09
C SER A 112 14.92 26.91 -30.95
N LYS A 113 15.22 26.19 -32.04
CA LYS A 113 15.39 24.73 -32.03
C LYS A 113 16.41 24.25 -30.99
N ALA A 114 17.52 24.98 -30.84
CA ALA A 114 18.53 24.68 -29.83
C ALA A 114 17.98 24.84 -28.40
N THR A 115 17.21 25.90 -28.15
CA THR A 115 16.56 26.14 -26.85
C THR A 115 15.54 25.07 -26.50
N VAL A 116 14.73 24.62 -27.47
CA VAL A 116 13.76 23.52 -27.26
C VAL A 116 14.50 22.24 -26.88
N LEU A 117 15.56 21.88 -27.60
CA LEU A 117 16.37 20.69 -27.28
C LEU A 117 16.99 20.79 -25.87
N GLN A 118 17.58 21.94 -25.50
CA GLN A 118 18.18 22.11 -24.18
C GLN A 118 17.12 21.99 -23.06
N LYS A 119 16.01 22.72 -23.15
CA LYS A 119 14.89 22.62 -22.20
C LYS A 119 14.35 21.19 -22.07
N SER A 120 14.38 20.42 -23.16
CA SER A 120 13.98 19.00 -23.17
C SER A 120 14.97 18.12 -22.43
N ILE A 121 16.28 18.32 -22.61
CA ILE A 121 17.33 17.59 -21.89
C ILE A 121 17.22 17.87 -20.39
N ASP A 122 17.08 19.14 -20.01
CA ASP A 122 16.94 19.57 -18.61
C ASP A 122 15.68 18.94 -17.97
N TYR A 123 14.56 18.89 -18.71
CA TYR A 123 13.32 18.27 -18.25
C TYR A 123 13.44 16.74 -18.11
N ILE A 124 14.14 16.06 -19.01
CA ILE A 124 14.44 14.61 -18.88
C ILE A 124 15.29 14.35 -17.63
N GLN A 125 16.32 15.17 -17.36
CA GLN A 125 17.13 15.04 -16.15
C GLN A 125 16.30 15.25 -14.88
N PHE A 126 15.43 16.27 -14.86
CA PHE A 126 14.47 16.50 -13.77
C PHE A 126 13.54 15.31 -13.55
N LEU A 127 12.94 14.74 -14.62
CA LEU A 127 12.08 13.57 -14.52
C LEU A 127 12.82 12.33 -14.00
N LEU A 128 14.08 12.12 -14.40
CA LEU A 128 14.92 11.04 -13.88
C LEU A 128 15.22 11.22 -12.39
N GLN A 129 15.52 12.45 -11.95
CA GLN A 129 15.75 12.76 -10.54
C GLN A 129 14.48 12.56 -9.69
N GLN A 130 13.32 13.02 -10.18
CA GLN A 130 12.03 12.83 -9.52
C GLN A 130 11.64 11.35 -9.43
N LYS A 131 11.83 10.58 -10.52
CA LYS A 131 11.62 9.13 -10.52
C LYS A 131 12.50 8.44 -9.48
N LYS A 132 13.79 8.81 -9.40
CA LYS A 132 14.73 8.26 -8.40
C LYS A 132 14.25 8.56 -6.98
N LYS A 133 13.88 9.80 -6.69
CA LYS A 133 13.36 10.21 -5.38
C LYS A 133 12.10 9.42 -4.98
N GLN A 134 11.13 9.31 -5.89
CA GLN A 134 9.90 8.52 -5.64
C GLN A 134 10.19 7.03 -5.42
N GLU A 135 11.18 6.46 -6.13
CA GLU A 135 11.60 5.08 -5.93
C GLU A 135 12.29 4.86 -4.58
N GLU A 136 13.12 5.80 -4.13
CA GLU A 136 13.75 5.81 -2.80
C GLU A 136 12.70 5.91 -1.68
N GLU A 137 11.76 6.85 -1.77
CA GLU A 137 10.65 7.02 -0.81
C GLU A 137 9.78 5.76 -0.74
N ARG A 138 9.36 5.21 -1.90
CA ARG A 138 8.60 3.95 -1.99
C ARG A 138 9.36 2.78 -1.36
N ASN A 139 10.68 2.72 -1.56
CA ASN A 139 11.51 1.67 -0.97
C ASN A 139 11.66 1.83 0.55
N SER A 140 11.69 3.06 1.05
CA SER A 140 11.68 3.36 2.50
C SER A 140 10.37 2.92 3.15
N LEU A 141 9.22 3.35 2.61
CA LEU A 141 7.89 2.98 3.10
C LEU A 141 7.66 1.46 3.08
N ARG A 142 8.18 0.74 2.08
CA ARG A 142 8.13 -0.73 2.04
C ARG A 142 8.92 -1.38 3.18
N LYS A 143 10.08 -0.84 3.55
CA LYS A 143 10.88 -1.33 4.69
C LYS A 143 10.14 -1.08 6.01
N GLU A 144 9.54 0.10 6.16
CA GLU A 144 8.75 0.47 7.32
C GLU A 144 7.53 -0.44 7.51
N VAL A 145 6.76 -0.71 6.45
CA VAL A 145 5.63 -1.67 6.48
C VAL A 145 6.08 -3.07 6.89
N VAL A 146 7.25 -3.54 6.44
CA VAL A 146 7.80 -4.84 6.86
C VAL A 146 8.21 -4.81 8.33
N ALA A 147 8.88 -3.76 8.81
CA ALA A 147 9.26 -3.60 10.20
C ALA A 147 8.03 -3.57 11.14
N LEU A 148 7.00 -2.80 10.78
CA LEU A 148 5.74 -2.72 11.53
C LEU A 148 5.02 -4.07 11.59
N ARG A 149 4.99 -4.85 10.50
CA ARG A 149 4.43 -6.21 10.51
C ARG A 149 5.20 -7.18 11.41
N ILE A 150 6.52 -7.07 11.45
CA ILE A 150 7.36 -7.86 12.38
C ILE A 150 7.04 -7.46 13.83
N MET A 151 6.97 -6.16 14.13
CA MET A 151 6.58 -5.67 15.47
C MET A 151 5.18 -6.15 15.87
N GLN A 152 4.19 -6.04 14.98
CA GLN A 152 2.83 -6.53 15.20
C GLN A 152 2.84 -8.02 15.54
N SER A 153 3.48 -8.87 14.73
CA SER A 153 3.59 -10.31 14.97
C SER A 153 4.22 -10.63 16.34
N ASN A 154 5.27 -9.89 16.74
CA ASN A 154 5.89 -10.05 18.05
C ASN A 154 4.93 -9.69 19.20
N TYR A 155 4.18 -8.59 19.08
CA TYR A 155 3.17 -8.21 20.08
C TYR A 155 2.01 -9.21 20.15
N GLU A 156 1.51 -9.70 19.01
CA GLU A 156 0.45 -10.72 18.96
C GLU A 156 0.89 -12.02 19.65
N GLN A 157 2.13 -12.45 19.44
CA GLN A 157 2.71 -13.60 20.14
C GLN A 157 2.83 -13.37 21.66
N MET A 158 3.29 -12.20 22.09
CA MET A 158 3.36 -11.83 23.52
C MET A 158 1.98 -11.82 24.17
N VAL A 159 0.98 -11.22 23.52
CA VAL A 159 -0.41 -11.17 24.01
C VAL A 159 -1.00 -12.58 24.10
N LYS A 160 -0.78 -13.44 23.09
CA LYS A 160 -1.24 -14.83 23.11
C LYS A 160 -0.57 -15.66 24.22
N ALA A 161 0.71 -15.46 24.46
CA ALA A 161 1.43 -16.10 25.56
C ALA A 161 0.89 -15.62 26.93
N GLN A 162 0.66 -14.32 27.10
CA GLN A 162 0.03 -13.77 28.31
C GLN A 162 -1.42 -14.24 28.50
N GLN A 163 -2.21 -14.37 27.43
CA GLN A 163 -3.56 -14.95 27.50
C GLN A 163 -3.54 -16.43 27.83
N THR A 164 -2.55 -17.19 27.37
CA THR A 164 -2.40 -18.61 27.73
C THR A 164 -2.00 -18.77 29.21
N GLN A 165 -1.12 -17.90 29.72
CA GLN A 165 -0.82 -17.81 31.15
C GLN A 165 -2.05 -17.34 31.97
N ARG A 166 -2.79 -16.34 31.49
CA ARG A 166 -3.99 -15.82 32.18
C ARG A 166 -5.18 -16.75 32.13
N GLY A 167 -5.36 -17.54 31.07
CA GLY A 167 -6.39 -18.58 31.01
C GLY A 167 -6.23 -19.60 32.14
N HIS A 168 -4.97 -19.93 32.52
CA HIS A 168 -4.68 -20.76 33.68
C HIS A 168 -4.94 -20.08 35.04
N THR A 169 -5.05 -18.74 35.10
CA THR A 169 -5.38 -18.00 36.34
C THR A 169 -6.84 -17.61 36.44
N GLU A 170 -7.49 -17.21 35.35
CA GLU A 170 -8.92 -16.83 35.32
C GLU A 170 -9.82 -18.07 35.43
N ALA A 171 -9.41 -19.22 34.88
CA ALA A 171 -10.12 -20.49 35.06
C ALA A 171 -10.09 -21.03 36.51
N ARG A 172 -9.41 -20.36 37.46
CA ARG A 172 -9.45 -20.73 38.88
C ARG A 172 -10.70 -20.23 39.61
N VAL A 173 -11.38 -19.20 39.09
CA VAL A 173 -12.55 -18.60 39.73
C VAL A 173 -13.67 -18.50 38.70
N SER A 174 -14.69 -19.35 38.86
CA SER A 174 -15.90 -19.34 38.01
C SER A 174 -16.55 -17.95 38.01
N ASP A 175 -17.12 -17.54 36.88
CA ASP A 175 -17.85 -16.27 36.76
C ASP A 175 -19.03 -16.18 37.74
N GLU A 176 -19.62 -17.33 38.10
CA GLU A 176 -20.60 -17.46 39.19
C GLU A 176 -20.08 -16.92 40.52
N VAL A 177 -18.83 -17.25 40.88
CA VAL A 177 -18.21 -16.77 42.13
C VAL A 177 -17.90 -15.28 42.03
N LYS A 178 -17.48 -14.78 40.85
CA LYS A 178 -17.26 -13.34 40.62
C LYS A 178 -18.57 -12.57 40.77
N PHE A 179 -19.67 -13.11 40.23
CA PHE A 179 -21.00 -12.52 40.33
C PHE A 179 -21.52 -12.52 41.77
N GLN A 180 -21.39 -13.64 42.50
CA GLN A 180 -21.76 -13.70 43.93
C GLN A 180 -20.96 -12.71 44.79
N VAL A 181 -19.65 -12.57 44.55
CA VAL A 181 -18.82 -11.56 45.25
C VAL A 181 -19.31 -10.14 44.95
N PHE A 182 -19.53 -9.82 43.67
CA PHE A 182 -20.04 -8.50 43.25
C PHE A 182 -21.41 -8.19 43.88
N GLN A 183 -22.35 -9.13 43.79
CA GLN A 183 -23.69 -8.97 44.35
C GLN A 183 -23.64 -8.71 45.86
N ASN A 184 -22.88 -9.51 46.63
CA ASN A 184 -22.74 -9.31 48.07
C ASN A 184 -22.12 -7.95 48.44
N ILE A 185 -21.20 -7.42 47.64
CA ILE A 185 -20.62 -6.09 47.85
C ILE A 185 -21.66 -4.99 47.59
N VAL A 186 -22.40 -5.10 46.47
CA VAL A 186 -23.45 -4.14 46.11
C VAL A 186 -24.59 -4.16 47.12
N ASP A 187 -25.04 -5.34 47.57
CA ASP A 187 -26.08 -5.50 48.58
C ASP A 187 -25.65 -4.85 49.91
N GLN A 188 -24.40 -5.03 50.34
CA GLN A 188 -23.87 -4.43 51.57
C GLN A 188 -23.74 -2.90 51.48
N LEU A 189 -23.34 -2.37 50.32
CA LEU A 189 -23.32 -0.92 50.06
C LEU A 189 -24.74 -0.34 49.96
N PHE A 190 -25.69 -1.07 49.40
CA PHE A 190 -27.09 -0.65 49.33
C PHE A 190 -27.74 -0.61 50.72
N ILE A 191 -27.46 -1.61 51.57
CA ILE A 191 -27.92 -1.62 52.96
C ILE A 191 -27.34 -0.43 53.74
N SER A 192 -26.04 -0.13 53.64
CA SER A 192 -25.47 1.04 54.32
C SER A 192 -25.94 2.38 53.73
N PHE A 193 -26.27 2.43 52.44
CA PHE A 193 -26.90 3.60 51.82
C PHE A 193 -28.33 3.80 52.33
N SER A 194 -29.07 2.72 52.64
CA SER A 194 -30.46 2.80 53.09
C SER A 194 -30.67 3.48 54.46
N SER A 195 -29.60 3.68 55.25
CA SER A 195 -29.64 4.47 56.49
C SER A 195 -29.42 5.98 56.29
N ILE A 196 -29.30 6.46 55.06
CA ILE A 196 -29.16 7.89 54.74
C ILE A 196 -30.52 8.60 54.82
N SER A 197 -30.55 9.74 55.49
CA SER A 197 -31.74 10.61 55.55
C SER A 197 -32.03 11.28 54.20
N VAL A 198 -33.29 11.24 53.77
CA VAL A 198 -33.77 11.80 52.49
C VAL A 198 -34.77 12.96 52.69
N THR A 199 -34.78 13.58 53.87
CA THR A 199 -35.74 14.61 54.31
C THR A 199 -35.70 15.90 53.47
N ASN A 200 -34.51 16.36 53.09
CA ASN A 200 -34.28 17.56 52.29
C ASN A 200 -32.91 17.50 51.59
N PHE A 201 -32.71 18.32 50.55
CA PHE A 201 -31.49 18.26 49.72
C PHE A 201 -30.20 18.60 50.48
N ALA A 202 -30.25 19.51 51.45
CA ALA A 202 -29.06 19.88 52.23
C ALA A 202 -28.62 18.73 53.15
N GLU A 203 -29.56 18.14 53.87
CA GLU A 203 -29.32 16.98 54.74
C GLU A 203 -28.92 15.74 53.93
N LEU A 204 -29.60 15.47 52.81
CA LEU A 204 -29.24 14.40 51.88
C LEU A 204 -27.81 14.56 51.37
N SER A 205 -27.43 15.75 50.90
CA SER A 205 -26.07 15.97 50.39
C SER A 205 -25.01 15.77 51.48
N ALA A 206 -25.22 16.29 52.69
CA ALA A 206 -24.33 16.08 53.82
C ALA A 206 -24.20 14.59 54.20
N CYS A 207 -25.32 13.88 54.34
CA CYS A 207 -25.31 12.45 54.68
C CYS A 207 -24.68 11.57 53.59
N VAL A 208 -24.88 11.89 52.29
CA VAL A 208 -24.23 11.17 51.18
C VAL A 208 -22.72 11.41 51.17
N PHE A 209 -22.25 12.63 51.44
CA PHE A 209 -20.80 12.89 51.56
C PHE A 209 -20.18 12.12 52.73
N SER A 210 -20.79 12.18 53.92
CA SER A 210 -20.32 11.41 55.09
C SER A 210 -20.30 9.90 54.83
N TRP A 211 -21.37 9.35 54.24
CA TRP A 211 -21.46 7.92 53.89
C TRP A 211 -20.39 7.51 52.87
N LEU A 212 -20.12 8.34 51.87
CA LEU A 212 -19.11 8.06 50.85
C LEU A 212 -17.70 8.08 51.46
N GLU A 213 -17.43 9.02 52.37
CA GLU A 213 -16.18 9.04 53.12
C GLU A 213 -16.05 7.88 54.12
N GLU A 214 -17.13 7.33 54.67
CA GLU A 214 -17.06 6.24 55.64
C GLU A 214 -16.97 4.86 54.97
N HIS A 215 -17.86 4.60 53.99
CA HIS A 215 -18.06 3.25 53.43
C HIS A 215 -17.38 3.02 52.06
N CYS A 216 -17.08 4.06 51.28
CA CYS A 216 -16.53 3.92 49.93
C CYS A 216 -15.01 4.18 49.84
N LYS A 217 -14.29 4.29 50.96
CA LYS A 217 -12.82 4.37 50.96
C LYS A 217 -12.19 3.07 50.44
N PRO A 218 -11.04 3.12 49.72
CA PRO A 218 -10.38 1.93 49.18
C PRO A 218 -10.08 0.85 50.22
N GLN A 219 -9.73 1.25 51.45
CA GLN A 219 -9.48 0.37 52.58
C GLN A 219 -10.77 -0.34 53.02
N THR A 220 -11.84 0.40 53.29
CA THR A 220 -13.15 -0.15 53.68
C THR A 220 -13.72 -1.11 52.63
N LEU A 221 -13.58 -0.77 51.35
CA LEU A 221 -14.01 -1.64 50.24
C LEU A 221 -13.14 -2.90 50.15
N HIS A 222 -11.83 -2.82 50.37
CA HIS A 222 -10.95 -3.99 50.40
C HIS A 222 -11.29 -4.93 51.57
N GLU A 223 -11.55 -4.38 52.76
CA GLU A 223 -12.03 -5.16 53.91
C GLU A 223 -13.41 -5.79 53.65
N MET A 224 -14.33 -5.08 53.02
CA MET A 224 -15.64 -5.61 52.61
C MET A 224 -15.49 -6.80 51.64
N VAL A 225 -14.65 -6.65 50.60
CA VAL A 225 -14.34 -7.72 49.64
C VAL A 225 -13.75 -8.95 50.37
N MET A 226 -12.80 -8.75 51.28
CA MET A 226 -12.17 -9.85 52.03
C MET A 226 -13.17 -10.55 52.95
N ASN A 227 -14.05 -9.81 53.63
CA ASN A 227 -15.11 -10.37 54.46
C ASN A 227 -16.13 -11.18 53.62
N VAL A 228 -16.50 -10.72 52.43
CA VAL A 228 -17.36 -11.46 51.49
C VAL A 228 -16.68 -12.74 51.01
N LEU A 229 -15.40 -12.67 50.60
CA LEU A 229 -14.63 -13.85 50.17
C LEU A 229 -14.45 -14.88 51.30
N GLN A 230 -14.25 -14.44 52.55
CA GLN A 230 -14.21 -15.34 53.70
C GLN A 230 -15.57 -16.03 53.92
N ARG A 231 -16.68 -15.28 53.92
CA ARG A 231 -18.03 -15.85 54.07
C ARG A 231 -18.33 -16.91 53.02
N LEU A 232 -18.03 -16.64 51.74
CA LEU A 232 -18.24 -17.58 50.63
C LEU A 232 -17.39 -18.85 50.76
N ASN A 233 -16.19 -18.77 51.34
CA ASN A 233 -15.37 -19.93 51.67
C ASN A 233 -15.96 -20.74 52.84
N PHE A 234 -16.48 -20.08 53.89
CA PHE A 234 -17.10 -20.77 55.03
C PHE A 234 -18.43 -21.45 54.68
N SER A 235 -19.26 -20.86 53.81
CA SER A 235 -20.50 -21.50 53.31
C SER A 235 -20.25 -22.75 52.46
N ARG A 236 -18.99 -23.08 52.16
CA ARG A 236 -18.59 -24.25 51.37
C ARG A 236 -18.16 -25.45 52.22
N LEU A 237 -18.12 -25.32 53.54
CA LEU A 237 -17.85 -26.43 54.47
C LEU A 237 -19.15 -27.22 54.74
N PRO A 238 -19.15 -28.56 54.62
CA PRO A 238 -20.31 -29.37 54.96
C PRO A 238 -20.59 -29.32 56.47
N PRO A 239 -21.86 -29.39 56.91
CA PRO A 239 -22.21 -29.38 58.32
C PRO A 239 -21.64 -30.64 59.02
N PRO A 240 -21.22 -30.54 60.29
CA PRO A 240 -20.77 -31.70 61.05
C PRO A 240 -21.94 -32.68 61.20
N SER A 241 -21.73 -33.91 60.73
CA SER A 241 -22.72 -34.99 60.84
C SER A 241 -22.99 -35.28 62.32
N SER A 242 -24.16 -34.87 62.81
CA SER A 242 -24.66 -35.19 64.14
C SER A 242 -24.89 -36.70 64.25
N SER A 243 -23.92 -37.41 64.83
CA SER A 243 -24.04 -38.84 65.11
C SER A 243 -25.02 -39.03 66.28
N SER A 244 -26.28 -39.31 65.95
CA SER A 244 -27.30 -39.63 66.95
C SER A 244 -26.96 -40.93 67.66
N ALA A 245 -26.75 -40.84 68.98
CA ALA A 245 -26.69 -42.02 69.82
C ALA A 245 -28.10 -42.63 69.94
N THR A 246 -28.23 -43.91 69.56
CA THR A 246 -29.38 -44.75 69.91
C THR A 246 -28.92 -46.15 70.25
N HIS A 247 -29.00 -46.46 71.55
CA HIS A 247 -29.05 -47.78 72.21
C HIS A 247 -28.03 -48.86 71.81
#